data_AF-A0A2J7VMF9-F1
#
_entry.id   AF-A0A2J7VMF9-F1
#
_cell.length_a   1.000
_cell.length_b   1.000
_cell.length_c   1.000
_cell.angle_alpha   90.00
_cell.angle_beta   90.00
_cell.angle_gamma   90.00
#
_symmetry.space_group_name_H-M   'P 1'
#
loop_
_entity.id
_entity.type
_entity.pdbx_description
1 polymer ?
#
loop_
_entity_poly.entity_id
_entity_poly.type
_entity_poly.pdbx_seq_one_letter_code
_entity_poly.pdbx_strand_id
1 'polypeptide(L)'
;MSNLTVALAILGGLVLASVVGYNAWMSRRSAPRQPDAPNGDRPETVSAPLSRDEEPVLHVAGHPVAGAERHEPLFDPDLPAPSALPIPTADRRGGLDPLIDVIAPITLEGLASGDAAIAAMPATRRAGSKPVAIEGLNEHTGEWEPAAPGQRYGAFQAGVQLANRTGALNEIEYSEFVVKAQAFADAVNGAPEFPEMLDEVARARELDQFASAHDAQLSFVLRALHAAWSPGYVQQNAARLGFVAGIIPGRMVLPASELGLPPILGLSFDTQAALADDPAQSAIRELTLSLDVPQVDRAERPFARMRETAATLAREMDGLVTDSDGQLLREETMDAIGADLEQLYDTLDSRELSAGSPLARRLFS
;
A
#
# COMPACT_ATOMS: atom_id res chain seq x y z
N MET A 1 21.16 -67.49 19.65
CA MET A 1 20.68 -66.09 19.70
C MET A 1 19.40 -66.10 20.52
N SER A 2 19.29 -65.30 21.59
CA SER A 2 18.17 -65.42 22.53
C SER A 2 16.89 -64.82 21.93
N ASN A 3 15.72 -65.44 22.22
CA ASN A 3 14.42 -64.93 21.76
C ASN A 3 14.18 -63.46 22.15
N LEU A 4 14.81 -63.00 23.22
CA LEU A 4 14.76 -61.61 23.68
C LEU A 4 15.44 -60.63 22.70
N THR A 5 16.59 -60.99 22.12
CA THR A 5 17.29 -60.10 21.17
C THR A 5 16.53 -59.99 19.84
N VAL A 6 15.87 -61.08 19.42
CA VAL A 6 15.01 -61.06 18.23
C VAL A 6 13.74 -60.23 18.48
N ALA A 7 13.09 -60.39 19.64
CA ALA A 7 11.91 -59.60 19.99
C ALA A 7 12.22 -58.10 20.11
N LEU A 8 13.37 -57.74 20.69
CA LEU A 8 13.80 -56.34 20.82
C LEU A 8 14.13 -55.71 19.46
N ALA A 9 14.73 -56.48 18.55
CA ALA A 9 15.02 -56.01 17.18
C ALA A 9 13.73 -55.76 16.38
N ILE A 10 12.74 -56.64 16.49
CA ILE A 10 11.43 -56.48 15.83
C ILE A 10 10.70 -55.25 16.38
N LEU A 11 10.69 -55.08 17.71
CA LEU A 11 10.06 -53.92 18.35
C LEU A 11 10.74 -52.61 17.95
N GLY A 12 12.08 -52.59 17.91
CA GLY A 12 12.85 -51.43 17.44
C GLY A 12 12.56 -51.08 15.98
N GLY A 13 12.45 -52.09 15.11
CA GLY A 13 12.08 -51.89 13.70
C GLY A 13 10.68 -51.30 13.52
N LEU A 14 9.70 -51.76 14.31
CA LEU A 14 8.32 -51.24 14.28
C LEU A 14 8.23 -49.79 14.75
N VAL A 15 8.96 -49.43 15.81
CA VAL A 15 9.00 -48.05 16.30
C VAL A 15 9.64 -47.13 15.26
N LEU A 16 10.77 -47.54 14.66
CA LEU A 16 11.45 -46.77 13.63
C LEU A 16 10.55 -46.56 12.39
N ALA A 17 9.88 -47.61 11.92
CA ALA A 17 8.94 -47.52 10.81
C ALA A 17 7.74 -46.60 11.12
N SER A 18 7.24 -46.63 12.37
CA SER A 18 6.16 -45.76 12.81
C SER A 18 6.60 -44.29 12.85
N VAL A 19 7.80 -44.01 13.35
CA VAL A 19 8.36 -42.64 13.40
C VAL A 19 8.63 -42.12 11.99
N VAL A 20 9.20 -42.93 11.09
CA VAL A 20 9.45 -42.53 9.70
C VAL A 20 8.14 -42.31 8.94
N GLY A 21 7.14 -43.18 9.13
CA GLY A 21 5.80 -43.03 8.54
C GLY A 21 5.10 -41.77 9.05
N TYR A 22 5.15 -41.52 10.36
CA TYR A 22 4.59 -40.33 10.97
C TYR A 22 5.30 -39.05 10.49
N ASN A 23 6.63 -39.06 10.44
CA ASN A 23 7.43 -37.91 10.01
C ASN A 23 7.26 -37.64 8.51
N ALA A 24 7.20 -38.66 7.66
CA ALA A 24 6.90 -38.52 6.24
C ALA A 24 5.47 -38.01 5.99
N TRP A 25 4.50 -38.46 6.79
CA TRP A 25 3.12 -37.96 6.73
C TRP A 25 3.02 -36.51 7.22
N MET A 26 3.70 -36.16 8.32
CA MET A 26 3.74 -34.81 8.87
C MET A 26 4.49 -33.85 7.92
N SER A 27 5.59 -34.30 7.30
CA SER A 27 6.33 -33.56 6.28
C SER A 27 5.48 -33.31 5.03
N ARG A 28 4.74 -34.31 4.54
CA ARG A 28 3.79 -34.12 3.43
C ARG A 28 2.63 -33.21 3.78
N ARG A 29 2.15 -33.24 5.02
CA ARG A 29 1.09 -32.34 5.51
C ARG A 29 1.59 -30.91 5.76
N SER A 30 2.88 -30.74 6.01
CA SER A 30 3.53 -29.45 6.29
C SER A 30 4.24 -28.83 5.08
N ALA A 31 4.39 -29.59 4.00
CA ALA A 31 4.99 -29.12 2.77
C ALA A 31 4.16 -27.95 2.21
N PRO A 32 4.79 -26.78 1.96
CA PRO A 32 4.08 -25.65 1.41
C PRO A 32 3.45 -26.02 0.07
N ARG A 33 2.21 -25.59 -0.18
CA ARG A 33 1.60 -25.76 -1.50
C ARG A 33 2.44 -25.01 -2.53
N GLN A 34 2.82 -25.73 -3.58
CA GLN A 34 3.63 -25.23 -4.69
C GLN A 34 2.75 -25.02 -5.93
N PRO A 35 3.07 -24.06 -6.80
CA PRO A 35 2.33 -23.82 -8.02
C PRO A 35 2.32 -25.06 -8.93
N ASP A 36 1.19 -25.30 -9.60
CA ASP A 36 1.09 -26.37 -10.60
C ASP A 36 2.08 -26.07 -11.74
N ALA A 37 2.99 -27.02 -11.99
CA ALA A 37 3.95 -26.91 -13.08
C ALA A 37 3.22 -26.93 -14.44
N PRO A 38 3.62 -26.09 -15.42
CA PRO A 38 3.14 -26.24 -16.78
C PRO A 38 3.60 -27.60 -17.31
N ASN A 39 2.65 -28.43 -17.78
CA ASN A 39 2.94 -29.71 -18.41
C ASN A 39 3.90 -29.50 -19.60
N GLY A 40 5.15 -29.93 -19.44
CA GLY A 40 6.19 -29.89 -20.47
C GLY A 40 7.30 -30.89 -20.15
N ASP A 41 7.29 -31.99 -20.90
CA ASP A 41 8.30 -33.04 -21.12
C ASP A 41 9.50 -33.19 -20.16
N ARG A 42 9.55 -34.36 -19.51
CA ARG A 42 10.76 -34.97 -18.92
C ARG A 42 11.83 -35.19 -20.00
N PRO A 43 13.11 -35.12 -19.59
CA PRO A 43 13.90 -36.36 -19.68
C PRO A 43 14.75 -36.66 -18.43
N GLU A 44 14.62 -37.93 -18.01
CA GLU A 44 15.62 -38.91 -17.53
C GLU A 44 16.94 -38.46 -16.86
N THR A 45 17.01 -38.76 -15.55
CA THR A 45 18.09 -39.44 -14.80
C THR A 45 19.54 -39.45 -15.32
N VAL A 46 20.47 -38.96 -14.47
CA VAL A 46 21.71 -39.69 -14.11
C VAL A 46 22.03 -39.47 -12.63
N SER A 47 22.28 -40.57 -11.92
CA SER A 47 22.69 -40.65 -10.51
C SER A 47 24.21 -40.77 -10.36
N ALA A 48 24.77 -40.31 -9.22
CA ALA A 48 25.82 -40.95 -8.37
C ALA A 48 26.66 -39.88 -7.60
N PRO A 49 27.43 -40.23 -6.55
CA PRO A 49 26.98 -40.68 -5.23
C PRO A 49 27.62 -39.90 -4.06
N LEU A 50 27.20 -40.27 -2.84
CA LEU A 50 27.56 -39.76 -1.51
C LEU A 50 29.02 -40.02 -1.11
N SER A 51 29.61 -39.07 -0.37
CA SER A 51 30.66 -39.33 0.62
C SER A 51 30.30 -38.68 1.95
N ARG A 52 30.27 -39.51 3.01
CA ARG A 52 30.18 -39.14 4.43
C ARG A 52 31.53 -38.60 4.91
N ASP A 53 31.50 -37.69 5.89
CA ASP A 53 32.42 -37.71 7.02
C ASP A 53 31.68 -37.15 8.27
N GLU A 54 31.95 -37.78 9.41
CA GLU A 54 31.31 -37.65 10.72
C GLU A 54 31.77 -36.42 11.54
N GLU A 55 30.83 -35.82 12.29
CA GLU A 55 30.81 -35.25 13.67
C GLU A 55 32.12 -34.89 14.44
N PRO A 56 32.15 -34.00 15.48
CA PRO A 56 31.11 -33.83 16.52
C PRO A 56 30.90 -32.43 17.16
N VAL A 57 29.89 -32.42 18.03
CA VAL A 57 29.22 -31.33 18.79
C VAL A 57 30.06 -30.76 19.95
N LEU A 58 29.86 -29.47 20.31
CA LEU A 58 29.92 -29.02 21.70
C LEU A 58 29.00 -27.80 21.97
N HIS A 59 28.09 -27.98 22.93
CA HIS A 59 27.19 -26.98 23.51
C HIS A 59 27.92 -25.99 24.43
N VAL A 60 27.45 -24.72 24.51
CA VAL A 60 27.35 -23.94 25.77
C VAL A 60 26.24 -22.85 25.66
N ALA A 61 25.38 -22.83 26.70
CA ALA A 61 24.58 -21.76 27.36
C ALA A 61 24.22 -20.44 26.62
N GLY A 62 23.09 -19.76 26.84
CA GLY A 62 22.01 -19.89 27.83
C GLY A 62 21.34 -18.52 28.07
N HIS A 63 20.02 -18.56 28.27
CA HIS A 63 19.18 -17.63 29.06
C HIS A 63 18.66 -16.31 28.42
N PRO A 64 17.49 -15.82 28.90
CA PRO A 64 16.28 -15.61 28.09
C PRO A 64 15.79 -14.16 28.11
N VAL A 65 14.87 -13.76 27.22
CA VAL A 65 13.92 -12.67 27.54
C VAL A 65 12.57 -12.93 26.87
N ALA A 66 11.53 -12.88 27.70
CA ALA A 66 10.14 -12.88 27.32
C ALA A 66 9.79 -11.63 26.50
N GLY A 67 9.12 -11.81 25.36
CA GLY A 67 8.53 -10.72 24.58
C GLY A 67 7.04 -10.96 24.43
N ALA A 68 6.27 -10.44 25.38
CA ALA A 68 4.85 -10.18 25.17
C ALA A 68 4.73 -8.72 24.75
N GLU A 69 4.90 -8.42 23.45
CA GLU A 69 4.47 -7.15 22.89
C GLU A 69 3.72 -7.36 21.58
N ARG A 70 2.47 -6.91 21.66
CA ARG A 70 1.47 -6.65 20.62
C ARG A 70 2.13 -6.15 19.32
N HIS A 71 2.00 -6.93 18.25
CA HIS A 71 2.34 -6.47 16.90
C HIS A 71 1.18 -5.63 16.35
N GLU A 72 1.38 -4.32 16.28
CA GLU A 72 0.58 -3.44 15.44
C GLU A 72 1.15 -3.51 14.00
N PRO A 73 0.31 -3.55 12.95
CA PRO A 73 0.80 -3.49 11.58
C PRO A 73 1.40 -2.10 11.32
N LEU A 74 2.73 -2.04 11.24
CA LEU A 74 3.51 -0.85 10.95
C LEU A 74 3.26 -0.41 9.50
N PHE A 75 2.41 0.61 9.33
CA PHE A 75 2.61 1.57 8.24
C PHE A 75 3.81 2.43 8.65
N ASP A 76 4.98 2.10 8.13
CA ASP A 76 6.19 2.89 8.34
C ASP A 76 6.06 4.20 7.54
N PRO A 77 5.97 5.37 8.19
CA PRO A 77 5.79 6.66 7.51
C PRO A 77 7.04 7.11 6.75
N ASP A 78 8.18 6.43 6.92
CA ASP A 78 9.44 6.72 6.20
C ASP A 78 9.59 5.91 4.89
N LEU A 79 8.65 5.02 4.56
CA LEU A 79 8.66 4.28 3.30
C LEU A 79 7.67 4.90 2.30
N PRO A 80 8.12 5.25 1.07
CA PRO A 80 7.22 5.76 0.06
C PRO A 80 6.14 4.73 -0.26
N ALA A 81 4.89 5.18 -0.39
CA ALA A 81 3.78 4.36 -0.85
C ALA A 81 4.20 3.55 -2.09
N PRO A 82 3.84 2.25 -2.19
CA PRO A 82 4.24 1.42 -3.32
C PRO A 82 3.46 1.84 -4.58
N SER A 83 3.89 2.93 -5.21
CA SER A 83 3.34 3.52 -6.44
C SER A 83 4.35 4.51 -7.02
N ALA A 84 5.50 4.01 -7.47
CA ALA A 84 6.40 4.75 -8.35
C ALA A 84 6.47 4.07 -9.72
N LEU A 85 5.30 3.83 -10.32
CA LEU A 85 5.23 3.74 -11.78
C LEU A 85 5.19 5.19 -12.31
N PRO A 86 5.94 5.55 -13.35
CA PRO A 86 5.90 6.89 -13.92
C PRO A 86 4.47 7.18 -14.36
N ILE A 87 3.82 8.08 -13.63
CA ILE A 87 2.49 8.60 -13.93
C ILE A 87 2.58 9.23 -15.32
N PRO A 88 1.85 8.73 -16.33
CA PRO A 88 1.67 9.48 -17.56
C PRO A 88 1.00 10.79 -17.16
N THR A 89 1.58 11.94 -17.54
CA THR A 89 1.03 13.27 -17.25
C THR A 89 -0.37 13.41 -17.85
N ALA A 90 -1.39 12.97 -17.10
CA ALA A 90 -2.78 13.22 -17.41
C ALA A 90 -3.06 14.71 -17.16
N ASP A 91 -3.70 15.32 -18.15
CA ASP A 91 -4.11 16.72 -18.31
C ASP A 91 -3.42 17.78 -17.45
N ARG A 92 -2.68 18.68 -18.13
CA ARG A 92 -2.01 19.86 -17.57
C ARG A 92 -3.01 20.96 -17.18
N ARG A 93 -4.09 20.62 -16.49
CA ARG A 93 -4.96 21.59 -15.82
C ARG A 93 -4.45 21.77 -14.40
N GLY A 94 -4.53 23.00 -13.90
CA GLY A 94 -4.23 23.34 -12.52
C GLY A 94 -4.93 22.36 -11.57
N GLY A 95 -4.20 21.92 -10.54
CA GLY A 95 -4.65 20.99 -9.53
C GLY A 95 -4.99 21.65 -8.19
N LEU A 96 -4.76 22.96 -8.03
CA LEU A 96 -5.17 23.71 -6.84
C LEU A 96 -6.69 23.86 -6.77
N ASP A 97 -7.25 23.57 -5.60
CA ASP A 97 -8.69 23.67 -5.37
C ASP A 97 -8.98 24.29 -3.99
N PRO A 98 -9.78 25.36 -3.91
CA PRO A 98 -10.06 26.04 -2.65
C PRO A 98 -10.73 25.14 -1.62
N LEU A 99 -11.32 24.00 -1.99
CA LEU A 99 -11.88 23.03 -1.04
C LEU A 99 -10.82 22.42 -0.11
N ILE A 100 -9.61 22.16 -0.64
CA ILE A 100 -8.53 21.48 0.09
C ILE A 100 -7.22 22.27 0.17
N ASP A 101 -7.14 23.43 -0.50
CA ASP A 101 -5.96 24.28 -0.54
C ASP A 101 -6.25 25.67 0.01
N VAL A 102 -5.28 26.23 0.71
CA VAL A 102 -5.13 27.70 0.80
C VAL A 102 -4.62 28.17 -0.55
N ILE A 103 -5.24 29.20 -1.13
CA ILE A 103 -4.80 29.78 -2.41
C ILE A 103 -4.48 31.26 -2.19
N ALA A 104 -3.23 31.64 -2.45
CA ALA A 104 -2.75 33.00 -2.47
C ALA A 104 -2.62 33.46 -3.94
N PRO A 105 -3.52 34.32 -4.45
CA PRO A 105 -3.38 34.88 -5.78
C PRO A 105 -2.17 35.82 -5.84
N ILE A 106 -1.50 35.85 -6.99
CA ILE A 106 -0.31 36.64 -7.26
C ILE A 106 -0.57 37.48 -8.50
N THR A 107 -0.77 38.77 -8.29
CA THR A 107 -0.98 39.73 -9.37
C THR A 107 0.37 40.17 -9.93
N LEU A 108 0.54 40.13 -11.25
CA LEU A 108 1.78 40.55 -11.90
C LEU A 108 1.72 42.01 -12.36
N GLU A 109 2.86 42.69 -12.37
CA GLU A 109 2.98 44.02 -13.01
C GLU A 109 2.95 43.96 -14.54
N GLY A 110 3.23 42.79 -15.12
CA GLY A 110 3.18 42.52 -16.54
C GLY A 110 3.26 41.02 -16.84
N LEU A 111 3.42 40.65 -18.10
CA LEU A 111 3.51 39.22 -18.47
C LEU A 111 4.82 38.60 -18.00
N ALA A 112 4.72 37.48 -17.30
CA ALA A 112 5.88 36.67 -16.91
C ALA A 112 6.13 35.57 -17.95
N SER A 113 7.41 35.30 -18.22
CA SER A 113 7.82 34.14 -19.02
C SER A 113 7.73 32.86 -18.19
N GLY A 114 7.24 31.76 -18.79
CA GLY A 114 7.22 30.45 -18.15
C GLY A 114 8.60 29.96 -17.74
N ASP A 115 9.64 30.22 -18.54
CA ASP A 115 11.02 29.88 -18.18
C ASP A 115 11.50 30.62 -16.92
N ALA A 116 11.10 31.89 -16.76
CA ALA A 116 11.43 32.67 -15.57
C ALA A 116 10.67 32.16 -14.34
N ALA A 117 9.39 31.81 -14.51
CA ALA A 117 8.59 31.22 -13.44
C ALA A 117 9.15 29.85 -13.00
N ILE A 118 9.55 28.99 -13.94
CA ILE A 118 10.21 27.70 -13.62
C ILE A 118 11.50 27.92 -12.83
N ALA A 119 12.32 28.89 -13.24
CA ALA A 119 13.56 29.22 -12.54
C ALA A 119 13.33 29.80 -11.13
N ALA A 120 12.19 30.45 -10.91
CA ALA A 120 11.78 31.01 -9.63
C ALA A 120 11.13 30.00 -8.67
N MET A 121 10.90 28.76 -9.11
CA MET A 121 10.22 27.76 -8.27
C MET A 121 10.98 27.48 -6.98
N PRO A 122 10.29 27.31 -5.83
CA PRO A 122 10.93 26.93 -4.59
C PRO A 122 11.71 25.62 -4.73
N ALA A 123 12.87 25.54 -4.08
CA ALA A 123 13.72 24.34 -4.11
C ALA A 123 12.99 23.08 -3.59
N THR A 124 12.02 23.25 -2.69
CA THR A 124 11.14 22.19 -2.21
C THR A 124 9.68 22.57 -2.40
N ARG A 125 8.89 21.64 -2.93
CA ARG A 125 7.44 21.79 -3.18
C ARG A 125 6.59 21.36 -1.98
N ARG A 126 7.06 21.66 -0.77
CA ARG A 126 6.37 21.37 0.50
C ARG A 126 6.55 22.50 1.50
N ALA A 127 5.62 22.68 2.42
CA ALA A 127 5.77 23.46 3.63
C ALA A 127 5.55 22.50 4.81
N GLY A 128 6.63 22.16 5.53
CA GLY A 128 6.68 20.98 6.40
C GLY A 128 6.15 19.73 5.70
N SER A 129 5.04 19.20 6.20
CA SER A 129 4.38 18.01 5.66
C SER A 129 3.45 18.30 4.48
N LYS A 130 3.06 19.55 4.24
CA LYS A 130 2.02 19.92 3.25
C LYS A 130 2.59 20.17 1.87
N PRO A 131 2.04 19.56 0.80
CA PRO A 131 2.39 19.91 -0.58
C PRO A 131 2.13 21.38 -0.89
N VAL A 132 3.03 21.98 -1.67
CA VAL A 132 2.91 23.35 -2.20
C VAL A 132 2.95 23.32 -3.72
N ALA A 133 1.96 23.95 -4.34
CA ALA A 133 1.88 24.11 -5.79
C ALA A 133 1.82 25.58 -6.19
N ILE A 134 2.33 25.87 -7.38
CA ILE A 134 2.26 27.19 -8.00
C ILE A 134 1.84 26.97 -9.45
N GLU A 135 0.82 27.71 -9.86
CA GLU A 135 0.18 27.62 -11.17
C GLU A 135 0.13 29.02 -11.79
N GLY A 136 0.31 29.08 -13.10
CA GLY A 136 0.19 30.30 -13.88
C GLY A 136 -1.08 30.30 -14.72
N LEU A 137 -1.73 31.45 -14.81
CA LEU A 137 -2.84 31.68 -15.73
C LEU A 137 -2.26 31.96 -17.12
N ASN A 138 -2.32 30.96 -18.00
CA ASN A 138 -1.71 31.04 -19.32
C ASN A 138 -2.41 32.14 -20.15
N GLU A 139 -1.63 33.05 -20.73
CA GLU A 139 -2.14 34.21 -21.47
C GLU A 139 -2.94 33.80 -22.73
N HIS A 140 -2.54 32.70 -23.38
CA HIS A 140 -3.16 32.23 -24.62
C HIS A 140 -4.41 31.38 -24.38
N THR A 141 -4.34 30.44 -23.44
CA THR A 141 -5.45 29.51 -23.19
C THR A 141 -6.44 30.05 -22.17
N GLY A 142 -6.01 30.95 -21.28
CA GLY A 142 -6.81 31.41 -20.14
C GLY A 142 -7.03 30.33 -19.08
N GLU A 143 -6.26 29.24 -19.12
CA GLU A 143 -6.34 28.14 -18.15
C GLU A 143 -5.20 28.25 -17.13
N TRP A 144 -5.49 27.82 -15.89
CA TRP A 144 -4.47 27.60 -14.87
C TRP A 144 -3.69 26.32 -15.21
N GLU A 145 -2.37 26.41 -15.21
CA GLU A 145 -1.48 25.27 -15.48
C GLU A 145 -0.15 25.40 -14.73
N PRO A 146 0.60 24.30 -14.54
CA PRO A 146 2.00 24.39 -14.12
C PRO A 146 2.82 25.22 -15.11
N ALA A 147 3.72 26.06 -14.61
CA ALA A 147 4.60 26.86 -15.47
C ALA A 147 5.35 25.97 -16.48
N ALA A 148 5.22 26.30 -17.78
CA ALA A 148 5.78 25.55 -18.88
C ALA A 148 6.74 26.40 -19.74
N PRO A 149 7.82 25.81 -20.31
CA PRO A 149 8.77 26.54 -21.14
C PRO A 149 8.09 27.18 -22.36
N GLY A 150 8.50 28.40 -22.71
CA GLY A 150 7.97 29.14 -23.86
C GLY A 150 6.53 29.67 -23.72
N GLN A 151 5.86 29.43 -22.59
CA GLN A 151 4.54 30.01 -22.29
C GLN A 151 4.67 31.40 -21.65
N ARG A 152 3.56 32.13 -21.62
CA ARG A 152 3.42 33.43 -20.94
C ARG A 152 2.24 33.40 -20.00
N TYR A 153 2.41 34.04 -18.85
CA TYR A 153 1.43 34.03 -17.77
C TYR A 153 1.04 35.46 -17.39
N GLY A 154 -0.26 35.68 -17.24
CA GLY A 154 -0.84 36.98 -16.83
C GLY A 154 -1.03 37.11 -15.31
N ALA A 155 -1.12 35.99 -14.61
CA ALA A 155 -1.21 35.92 -13.15
C ALA A 155 -0.62 34.58 -12.67
N PHE A 156 -0.28 34.50 -11.38
CA PHE A 156 0.00 33.24 -10.72
C PHE A 156 -0.93 33.04 -9.52
N GLN A 157 -1.02 31.81 -9.06
CA GLN A 157 -1.56 31.47 -7.75
C GLN A 157 -0.63 30.46 -7.10
N ALA A 158 -0.34 30.66 -5.81
CA ALA A 158 0.38 29.71 -5.00
C ALA A 158 -0.57 29.09 -4.00
N GLY A 159 -0.49 27.79 -3.78
CA GLY A 159 -1.32 27.13 -2.80
C GLY A 159 -0.60 26.08 -1.97
N VAL A 160 -1.12 25.89 -0.76
CA VAL A 160 -0.68 24.87 0.18
C VAL A 160 -1.87 24.08 0.66
N GLN A 161 -1.70 22.77 0.73
CA GLN A 161 -2.77 21.88 1.14
C GLN A 161 -3.13 22.07 2.61
N LEU A 162 -4.43 22.19 2.90
CA LEU A 162 -4.99 22.40 4.23
C LEU A 162 -4.83 21.18 5.14
N ALA A 163 -5.05 19.98 4.63
CA ALA A 163 -4.99 18.76 5.43
C ALA A 163 -4.61 17.56 4.55
N ASN A 164 -3.94 16.60 5.17
CA ASN A 164 -3.66 15.28 4.63
C ASN A 164 -3.58 14.27 5.80
N ARG A 165 -3.19 13.02 5.58
CA ARG A 165 -3.12 12.03 6.67
C ARG A 165 -2.11 12.36 7.78
N THR A 166 -1.20 13.31 7.55
CA THR A 166 -0.27 13.77 8.59
C THR A 166 -0.88 14.85 9.50
N GLY A 167 -2.11 15.29 9.23
CA GLY A 167 -2.89 16.22 10.05
C GLY A 167 -3.28 17.51 9.32
N ALA A 168 -3.83 18.47 10.07
CA ALA A 168 -4.10 19.83 9.60
C ALA A 168 -2.82 20.67 9.38
N LEU A 169 -2.89 21.63 8.46
CA LEU A 169 -1.92 22.73 8.28
C LEU A 169 -1.84 23.54 9.57
N ASN A 170 -0.62 23.74 10.06
CA ASN A 170 -0.36 24.52 11.28
C ASN A 170 0.24 25.90 10.98
N GLU A 171 0.37 26.76 12.00
CA GLU A 171 0.87 28.14 11.82
C GLU A 171 2.32 28.19 11.29
N ILE A 172 3.16 27.19 11.64
CA ILE A 172 4.56 27.12 11.20
C ILE A 172 4.62 26.77 9.71
N GLU A 173 3.88 25.75 9.29
CA GLU A 173 3.76 25.34 7.88
C GLU A 173 3.14 26.48 7.04
N TYR A 174 2.13 27.17 7.54
CA TYR A 174 1.56 28.35 6.88
C TYR A 174 2.61 29.46 6.68
N SER A 175 3.39 29.75 7.72
CA SER A 175 4.46 30.76 7.64
C SER A 175 5.54 30.37 6.63
N GLU A 176 5.91 29.08 6.55
CA GLU A 176 6.84 28.58 5.54
C GLU A 176 6.26 28.73 4.12
N PHE A 177 4.98 28.43 3.92
CA PHE A 177 4.28 28.66 2.66
C PHE A 177 4.33 30.14 2.24
N VAL A 178 4.01 31.07 3.15
CA VAL A 178 4.05 32.52 2.88
C VAL A 178 5.44 32.96 2.42
N VAL A 179 6.50 32.52 3.10
CA VAL A 179 7.89 32.85 2.72
C VAL A 179 8.22 32.36 1.31
N LYS A 180 7.80 31.14 0.96
CA LYS A 180 8.05 30.55 -0.37
C LYS A 180 7.26 31.24 -1.48
N ALA A 181 5.98 31.50 -1.22
CA ALA A 181 5.10 32.17 -2.17
C ALA A 181 5.55 33.62 -2.41
N GLN A 182 5.97 34.33 -1.35
CA GLN A 182 6.54 35.68 -1.48
C GLN A 182 7.83 35.67 -2.30
N ALA A 183 8.76 34.75 -2.00
CA ALA A 183 10.01 34.66 -2.75
C ALA A 183 9.79 34.35 -4.24
N PHE A 184 8.79 33.50 -4.56
CA PHE A 184 8.38 33.26 -5.94
C PHE A 184 7.81 34.54 -6.58
N ALA A 185 6.89 35.21 -5.90
CA ALA A 185 6.25 36.44 -6.40
C ALA A 185 7.28 37.54 -6.70
N ASP A 186 8.22 37.77 -5.78
CA ASP A 186 9.30 38.75 -5.95
C ASP A 186 10.13 38.47 -7.21
N ALA A 187 10.44 37.19 -7.47
CA ALA A 187 11.23 36.77 -8.63
C ALA A 187 10.51 36.96 -9.98
N VAL A 188 9.17 36.96 -9.98
CA VAL A 188 8.35 37.18 -11.19
C VAL A 188 7.79 38.60 -11.29
N ASN A 189 8.20 39.52 -10.40
CA ASN A 189 7.63 40.87 -10.26
C ASN A 189 6.10 40.84 -10.03
N GLY A 190 5.68 39.98 -9.11
CA GLY A 190 4.31 39.85 -8.66
C GLY A 190 4.11 40.27 -7.21
N ALA A 191 2.85 40.56 -6.87
CA ALA A 191 2.41 40.86 -5.51
C ALA A 191 1.41 39.78 -5.05
N PRO A 192 1.77 38.94 -4.06
CA PRO A 192 0.87 37.94 -3.52
C PRO A 192 -0.12 38.58 -2.53
N GLU A 193 -1.34 38.07 -2.50
CA GLU A 193 -2.32 38.37 -1.45
C GLU A 193 -2.53 37.10 -0.61
N PHE A 194 -2.20 37.18 0.66
CA PHE A 194 -2.31 36.04 1.57
C PHE A 194 -3.61 36.11 2.36
N PRO A 195 -4.39 35.01 2.42
CA PRO A 195 -5.49 34.90 3.37
C PRO A 195 -5.02 35.03 4.83
N GLU A 196 -5.97 35.29 5.74
CA GLU A 196 -5.66 35.39 7.17
C GLU A 196 -5.28 34.03 7.76
N MET A 197 -4.08 33.95 8.35
CA MET A 197 -3.47 32.70 8.82
C MET A 197 -4.37 31.94 9.80
N LEU A 198 -4.95 32.64 10.78
CA LEU A 198 -5.74 31.99 11.83
C LEU A 198 -7.03 31.37 11.28
N ASP A 199 -7.62 31.99 10.27
CA ASP A 199 -8.84 31.51 9.62
C ASP A 199 -8.52 30.26 8.79
N GLU A 200 -7.43 30.28 8.02
CA GLU A 200 -6.99 29.13 7.23
C GLU A 200 -6.56 27.94 8.09
N VAL A 201 -5.88 28.17 9.21
CA VAL A 201 -5.52 27.11 10.15
C VAL A 201 -6.77 26.54 10.85
N ALA A 202 -7.78 27.36 11.13
CA ALA A 202 -9.06 26.86 11.65
C ALA A 202 -9.78 25.99 10.60
N ARG A 203 -9.82 26.45 9.35
CA ARG A 203 -10.39 25.70 8.21
C ARG A 203 -9.67 24.37 7.98
N ALA A 204 -8.34 24.36 8.10
CA ALA A 204 -7.52 23.16 8.03
C ALA A 204 -7.89 22.14 9.11
N ARG A 205 -8.11 22.59 10.35
CA ARG A 205 -8.54 21.71 11.47
C ARG A 205 -9.93 21.11 11.25
N GLU A 206 -10.86 21.89 10.71
CA GLU A 206 -12.20 21.40 10.37
C GLU A 206 -12.15 20.34 9.26
N LEU A 207 -11.34 20.58 8.22
CA LEU A 207 -11.15 19.63 7.12
C LEU A 207 -10.46 18.35 7.59
N ASP A 208 -9.41 18.47 8.42
CA ASP A 208 -8.70 17.34 9.01
C ASP A 208 -9.62 16.49 9.91
N GLN A 209 -10.45 17.12 10.74
CA GLN A 209 -11.42 16.40 11.55
C GLN A 209 -12.44 15.64 10.69
N PHE A 210 -12.90 16.26 9.58
CA PHE A 210 -13.75 15.58 8.63
C PHE A 210 -13.03 14.41 7.97
N ALA A 211 -11.82 14.60 7.45
CA ALA A 211 -11.04 13.55 6.80
C ALA A 211 -10.79 12.37 7.77
N SER A 212 -10.29 12.66 8.97
CA SER A 212 -10.00 11.64 9.98
C SER A 212 -11.23 10.80 10.37
N ALA A 213 -12.42 11.41 10.46
CA ALA A 213 -13.66 10.69 10.77
C ALA A 213 -14.15 9.79 9.62
N HIS A 214 -13.65 9.99 8.40
CA HIS A 214 -14.09 9.33 7.17
C HIS A 214 -12.94 8.60 6.45
N ASP A 215 -11.79 8.42 7.11
CA ASP A 215 -10.62 7.72 6.56
C ASP A 215 -10.75 6.20 6.78
N ALA A 216 -11.57 5.56 5.95
CA ALA A 216 -11.78 4.12 6.04
C ALA A 216 -10.67 3.33 5.31
N GLN A 217 -9.88 2.59 6.07
CA GLN A 217 -8.93 1.61 5.55
C GLN A 217 -9.35 0.22 6.00
N LEU A 218 -9.60 -0.67 5.04
CA LEU A 218 -10.04 -2.04 5.30
C LEU A 218 -8.91 -3.02 5.07
N SER A 219 -8.84 -4.03 5.93
CA SER A 219 -7.92 -5.16 5.75
C SER A 219 -8.59 -6.48 6.07
N PHE A 220 -8.41 -7.47 5.21
CA PHE A 220 -8.78 -8.86 5.44
C PHE A 220 -7.51 -9.69 5.51
N VAL A 221 -7.44 -10.59 6.49
CA VAL A 221 -6.33 -11.53 6.63
C VAL A 221 -6.81 -12.90 6.16
N LEU A 222 -6.12 -13.49 5.18
CA LEU A 222 -6.35 -14.86 4.76
C LEU A 222 -5.34 -15.75 5.48
N ARG A 223 -5.82 -16.70 6.29
CA ARG A 223 -5.01 -17.61 7.10
C ARG A 223 -5.09 -19.02 6.54
N ALA A 224 -3.94 -19.69 6.38
CA ALA A 224 -3.88 -21.07 5.94
C ALA A 224 -4.45 -22.04 6.99
N LEU A 225 -5.37 -22.92 6.60
CA LEU A 225 -6.01 -23.87 7.53
C LEU A 225 -5.10 -25.07 7.87
N HIS A 226 -4.41 -25.60 6.87
CA HIS A 226 -3.65 -26.85 7.01
C HIS A 226 -2.17 -26.67 6.65
N ALA A 227 -1.88 -26.53 5.36
CA ALA A 227 -0.53 -26.41 4.83
C ALA A 227 -0.18 -24.93 4.62
N ALA A 228 1.09 -24.57 4.86
CA ALA A 228 1.60 -23.27 4.44
C ALA A 228 1.50 -23.09 2.91
N TRP A 229 1.60 -21.85 2.45
CA TRP A 229 1.71 -21.51 1.04
C TRP A 229 3.14 -21.13 0.70
N SER A 230 3.60 -21.47 -0.50
CA SER A 230 4.83 -20.88 -1.03
C SER A 230 4.54 -19.51 -1.66
N PRO A 231 5.53 -18.60 -1.76
CA PRO A 231 5.35 -17.29 -2.38
C PRO A 231 4.88 -17.41 -3.83
N GLY A 232 5.45 -18.37 -4.58
CA GLY A 232 5.05 -18.65 -5.96
C GLY A 232 3.62 -19.13 -6.09
N TYR A 233 3.12 -19.92 -5.13
CA TYR A 233 1.72 -20.36 -5.10
C TYR A 233 0.77 -19.20 -4.80
N VAL A 234 1.10 -18.34 -3.83
CA VAL A 234 0.32 -17.11 -3.56
C VAL A 234 0.29 -16.22 -4.80
N GLN A 235 1.45 -15.95 -5.41
CA GLN A 235 1.57 -15.12 -6.60
C GLN A 235 0.78 -15.69 -7.78
N GLN A 236 0.84 -17.00 -8.01
CA GLN A 236 0.09 -17.65 -9.09
C GLN A 236 -1.42 -17.52 -8.90
N ASN A 237 -1.93 -17.73 -7.68
CA ASN A 237 -3.36 -17.60 -7.39
C ASN A 237 -3.82 -16.14 -7.50
N ALA A 238 -3.04 -15.20 -6.96
CA ALA A 238 -3.35 -13.78 -7.06
C ALA A 238 -3.31 -13.27 -8.51
N ALA A 239 -2.32 -13.70 -9.31
CA ALA A 239 -2.19 -13.30 -10.72
C ALA A 239 -3.38 -13.75 -11.57
N ARG A 240 -4.00 -14.90 -11.26
CA ARG A 240 -5.24 -15.35 -11.91
C ARG A 240 -6.43 -14.42 -11.66
N LEU A 241 -6.38 -13.63 -10.58
CA LEU A 241 -7.38 -12.62 -10.24
C LEU A 241 -6.99 -11.22 -10.71
N GLY A 242 -5.93 -11.08 -11.50
CA GLY A 242 -5.48 -9.81 -12.07
C GLY A 242 -4.48 -9.04 -11.20
N PHE A 243 -4.00 -9.62 -10.09
CA PHE A 243 -2.94 -8.98 -9.32
C PHE A 243 -1.61 -8.99 -10.09
N VAL A 244 -0.90 -7.87 -10.03
CA VAL A 244 0.44 -7.70 -10.60
C VAL A 244 1.43 -7.54 -9.45
N ALA A 245 2.59 -8.18 -9.56
CA ALA A 245 3.65 -8.04 -8.56
C ALA A 245 4.18 -6.59 -8.54
N GLY A 246 4.33 -6.03 -7.34
CA GLY A 246 4.95 -4.73 -7.14
C GLY A 246 6.48 -4.81 -7.21
N ILE A 247 7.12 -3.66 -7.03
CA ILE A 247 8.58 -3.55 -6.92
C ILE A 247 9.12 -4.16 -5.61
N ILE A 248 8.29 -4.22 -4.57
CA ILE A 248 8.64 -4.80 -3.27
C ILE A 248 8.24 -6.28 -3.28
N PRO A 249 9.18 -7.21 -3.03
CA PRO A 249 8.87 -8.62 -2.84
C PRO A 249 7.79 -8.83 -1.78
N GLY A 250 6.87 -9.76 -2.03
CA GLY A 250 5.75 -10.00 -1.09
C GLY A 250 4.62 -8.98 -1.18
N ARG A 251 4.68 -8.01 -2.09
CA ARG A 251 3.59 -7.07 -2.38
C ARG A 251 3.08 -7.27 -3.81
N MET A 252 1.76 -7.35 -3.95
CA MET A 252 1.06 -7.37 -5.22
C MET A 252 -0.10 -6.39 -5.17
N VAL A 253 -0.54 -5.91 -6.33
CA VAL A 253 -1.64 -4.95 -6.42
C VAL A 253 -2.63 -5.36 -7.50
N LEU A 254 -3.92 -5.15 -7.25
CA LEU A 254 -4.94 -5.20 -8.28
C LEU A 254 -5.02 -3.79 -8.90
N PRO A 255 -4.57 -3.59 -10.15
CA PRO A 255 -4.56 -2.27 -10.76
C PRO A 255 -5.98 -1.73 -10.98
N ALA A 256 -6.10 -0.40 -10.97
CA ALA A 256 -7.32 0.27 -11.43
C ALA A 256 -7.53 0.07 -12.94
N SER A 257 -8.77 0.30 -13.39
CA SER A 257 -9.13 0.17 -14.81
C SER A 257 -8.44 1.23 -15.68
N GLU A 258 -8.11 2.39 -15.11
CA GLU A 258 -7.39 3.46 -15.77
C GLU A 258 -5.92 3.52 -15.36
N LEU A 259 -5.05 3.82 -16.32
CA LEU A 259 -3.62 3.89 -16.10
C LEU A 259 -3.25 5.14 -15.28
N GLY A 260 -2.40 4.96 -14.27
CA GLY A 260 -1.90 6.06 -13.43
C GLY A 260 -2.73 6.32 -12.17
N LEU A 261 -3.84 5.60 -11.97
CA LEU A 261 -4.62 5.67 -10.75
C LEU A 261 -4.06 4.73 -9.65
N PRO A 262 -4.33 5.02 -8.36
CA PRO A 262 -4.01 4.10 -7.27
C PRO A 262 -4.62 2.71 -7.50
N PRO A 263 -3.97 1.62 -7.03
CA PRO A 263 -4.52 0.28 -7.16
C PRO A 263 -5.82 0.13 -6.36
N ILE A 264 -6.73 -0.72 -6.87
CA ILE A 264 -8.01 -1.02 -6.21
C ILE A 264 -7.77 -1.77 -4.91
N LEU A 265 -6.91 -2.79 -4.94
CA LEU A 265 -6.58 -3.63 -3.79
C LEU A 265 -5.07 -3.82 -3.67
N GLY A 266 -4.58 -3.81 -2.43
CA GLY A 266 -3.27 -4.34 -2.09
C GLY A 266 -3.37 -5.79 -1.66
N LEU A 267 -2.35 -6.59 -1.98
CA LEU A 267 -2.12 -7.90 -1.40
C LEU A 267 -0.70 -7.94 -0.86
N SER A 268 -0.53 -8.42 0.36
CA SER A 268 0.78 -8.54 0.98
C SER A 268 0.95 -9.78 1.81
N PHE A 269 2.16 -10.30 1.83
CA PHE A 269 2.60 -11.35 2.73
C PHE A 269 4.05 -11.07 3.14
N ASP A 270 4.58 -11.90 4.05
CA ASP A 270 5.91 -11.71 4.61
C ASP A 270 6.99 -11.59 3.53
N THR A 271 7.67 -10.43 3.51
CA THR A 271 8.77 -10.09 2.61
C THR A 271 9.95 -11.05 2.78
N GLN A 272 10.23 -11.50 4.01
CA GLN A 272 11.32 -12.45 4.27
C GLN A 272 11.01 -13.79 3.61
N ALA A 273 9.78 -14.28 3.78
CA ALA A 273 9.32 -15.47 3.09
C ALA A 273 9.34 -15.32 1.56
N ALA A 274 9.08 -14.12 1.03
CA ALA A 274 9.12 -13.83 -0.40
C ALA A 274 10.53 -13.85 -1.01
N LEU A 275 11.57 -13.51 -0.21
CA LEU A 275 12.96 -13.44 -0.63
C LEU A 275 13.76 -14.72 -0.33
N ALA A 276 13.23 -15.61 0.51
CA ALA A 276 13.94 -16.80 0.92
C ALA A 276 14.06 -17.84 -0.21
N ASP A 277 15.30 -18.26 -0.50
CA ASP A 277 15.58 -19.39 -1.40
C ASP A 277 15.25 -20.75 -0.76
N ASP A 278 15.20 -20.81 0.57
CA ASP A 278 14.88 -22.01 1.34
C ASP A 278 13.36 -22.24 1.41
N PRO A 279 12.82 -23.37 0.90
CA PRO A 279 11.42 -23.74 1.04
C PRO A 279 10.89 -23.77 2.47
N ALA A 280 11.75 -24.04 3.47
CA ALA A 280 11.36 -24.05 4.88
C ALA A 280 11.16 -22.63 5.45
N GLN A 281 11.86 -21.64 4.90
CA GLN A 281 11.80 -20.24 5.33
C GLN A 281 10.83 -19.40 4.49
N SER A 282 10.35 -19.94 3.37
CA SER A 282 9.35 -19.29 2.50
C SER A 282 7.90 -19.68 2.81
N ALA A 283 7.65 -20.36 3.94
CA ALA A 283 6.33 -20.84 4.33
C ALA A 283 5.40 -19.70 4.80
N ILE A 284 4.49 -19.26 3.93
CA ILE A 284 3.49 -18.24 4.22
C ILE A 284 2.28 -18.89 4.92
N ARG A 285 1.89 -18.34 6.08
CA ARG A 285 0.71 -18.78 6.84
C ARG A 285 -0.45 -17.81 6.76
N GLU A 286 -0.16 -16.55 6.45
CA GLU A 286 -1.13 -15.51 6.30
C GLU A 286 -0.74 -14.54 5.20
N LEU A 287 -1.75 -13.96 4.57
CA LEU A 287 -1.60 -12.82 3.68
C LEU A 287 -2.70 -11.81 3.98
N THR A 288 -2.44 -10.55 3.70
CA THR A 288 -3.37 -9.44 3.92
C THR A 288 -3.84 -8.90 2.59
N LEU A 289 -5.15 -8.79 2.41
CA LEU A 289 -5.78 -7.97 1.40
C LEU A 289 -6.12 -6.61 2.03
N SER A 290 -5.76 -5.52 1.38
CA SER A 290 -6.03 -4.17 1.86
C SER A 290 -6.78 -3.34 0.83
N LEU A 291 -7.65 -2.46 1.32
CA LEU A 291 -8.39 -1.48 0.54
C LEU A 291 -8.31 -0.12 1.24
N ASP A 292 -7.82 0.87 0.53
CA ASP A 292 -7.85 2.27 0.93
C ASP A 292 -9.10 2.93 0.31
N VAL A 293 -10.18 3.04 1.09
CA VAL A 293 -11.52 3.33 0.55
C VAL A 293 -11.58 4.71 -0.11
N PRO A 294 -11.11 5.81 0.51
CA PRO A 294 -11.23 7.14 -0.10
C PRO A 294 -10.36 7.33 -1.35
N GLN A 295 -9.33 6.50 -1.53
CA GLN A 295 -8.40 6.58 -2.67
C GLN A 295 -8.95 5.96 -3.96
N VAL A 296 -9.93 5.06 -3.85
CA VAL A 296 -10.46 4.26 -4.95
C VAL A 296 -11.87 4.71 -5.32
N ASP A 297 -12.14 4.83 -6.62
CA ASP A 297 -13.44 5.28 -7.13
C ASP A 297 -14.55 4.29 -6.75
N ARG A 298 -15.70 4.80 -6.27
CA ARG A 298 -16.89 4.01 -5.94
C ARG A 298 -17.35 3.13 -7.11
N ALA A 299 -17.22 3.61 -8.35
CA ALA A 299 -17.59 2.89 -9.57
C ALA A 299 -16.75 1.62 -9.81
N GLU A 300 -15.55 1.52 -9.24
CA GLU A 300 -14.73 0.30 -9.30
C GLU A 300 -15.31 -0.83 -8.43
N ARG A 301 -16.30 -0.53 -7.59
CA ARG A 301 -16.90 -1.43 -6.60
C ARG A 301 -15.84 -2.13 -5.74
N PRO A 302 -14.91 -1.37 -5.13
CA PRO A 302 -13.68 -1.93 -4.56
C PRO A 302 -13.94 -2.94 -3.44
N PHE A 303 -14.90 -2.67 -2.56
CA PHE A 303 -15.22 -3.60 -1.46
C PHE A 303 -15.86 -4.90 -1.96
N ALA A 304 -16.71 -4.85 -2.99
CA ALA A 304 -17.26 -6.05 -3.62
C ALA A 304 -16.13 -6.89 -4.23
N ARG A 305 -15.20 -6.26 -4.96
CA ARG A 305 -14.00 -6.94 -5.49
C ARG A 305 -13.14 -7.53 -4.37
N MET A 306 -12.99 -6.84 -3.24
CA MET A 306 -12.26 -7.33 -2.07
C MET A 306 -12.89 -8.61 -1.52
N ARG A 307 -14.23 -8.64 -1.36
CA ARG A 307 -14.97 -9.83 -0.91
C ARG A 307 -14.83 -11.00 -1.88
N GLU A 308 -15.03 -10.75 -3.17
CA GLU A 308 -14.92 -11.78 -4.22
C GLU A 308 -13.50 -12.36 -4.31
N THR A 309 -12.48 -11.49 -4.21
CA THR A 309 -11.07 -11.87 -4.19
C THR A 309 -10.75 -12.71 -2.96
N ALA A 310 -11.14 -12.25 -1.76
CA ALA A 310 -10.89 -12.95 -0.51
C ALA A 310 -11.57 -14.33 -0.49
N ALA A 311 -12.83 -14.41 -0.92
CA ALA A 311 -13.57 -15.67 -1.00
C ALA A 311 -12.94 -16.65 -2.00
N THR A 312 -12.46 -16.15 -3.14
CA THR A 312 -11.81 -17.00 -4.16
C THR A 312 -10.46 -17.51 -3.69
N LEU A 313 -9.60 -16.63 -3.17
CA LEU A 313 -8.30 -17.03 -2.62
C LEU A 313 -8.46 -18.00 -1.45
N ALA A 314 -9.40 -17.76 -0.53
CA ALA A 314 -9.68 -18.67 0.58
C ALA A 314 -10.08 -20.08 0.09
N ARG A 315 -10.89 -20.17 -0.97
CA ARG A 315 -11.31 -21.45 -1.55
C ARG A 315 -10.16 -22.17 -2.25
N GLU A 316 -9.44 -21.49 -3.13
CA GLU A 316 -8.35 -22.09 -3.92
C GLU A 316 -7.15 -22.49 -3.05
N MET A 317 -6.87 -21.68 -2.02
CA MET A 317 -5.69 -21.85 -1.18
C MET A 317 -5.98 -22.61 0.12
N ASP A 318 -7.22 -23.08 0.37
CA ASP A 318 -7.65 -23.71 1.63
C ASP A 318 -7.32 -22.82 2.84
N GLY A 319 -7.81 -21.58 2.76
CA GLY A 319 -7.65 -20.54 3.76
C GLY A 319 -8.97 -20.12 4.39
N LEU A 320 -8.85 -19.35 5.46
CA LEU A 320 -9.94 -18.73 6.19
C LEU A 320 -9.76 -17.22 6.17
N VAL A 321 -10.84 -16.47 5.90
CA VAL A 321 -10.83 -15.00 5.94
C VAL A 321 -11.13 -14.53 7.37
N THR A 322 -10.22 -13.77 7.96
CA THR A 322 -10.36 -13.16 9.28
C THR A 322 -10.13 -11.66 9.22
N ASP A 323 -10.49 -10.96 10.28
CA ASP A 323 -9.96 -9.62 10.55
C ASP A 323 -8.50 -9.69 11.02
N SER A 324 -7.93 -8.54 11.38
CA SER A 324 -6.58 -8.42 11.94
C SER A 324 -6.42 -9.13 13.29
N ASP A 325 -7.49 -9.21 14.09
CA ASP A 325 -7.52 -9.87 15.39
C ASP A 325 -7.72 -11.39 15.30
N GLY A 326 -7.86 -11.92 14.08
CA GLY A 326 -8.05 -13.34 13.81
C GLY A 326 -9.50 -13.82 13.99
N GLN A 327 -10.47 -12.91 14.13
CA GLN A 327 -11.88 -13.28 14.15
C GLN A 327 -12.39 -13.57 12.74
N LEU A 328 -13.17 -14.64 12.62
CA LEU A 328 -13.78 -15.01 11.35
C LEU A 328 -14.72 -13.92 10.84
N LEU A 329 -14.43 -13.39 9.64
CA LEU A 329 -15.31 -12.47 8.96
C LEU A 329 -16.45 -13.25 8.29
N ARG A 330 -17.62 -13.22 8.92
CA ARG A 330 -18.85 -13.82 8.37
C ARG A 330 -19.47 -12.90 7.33
N GLU A 331 -20.31 -13.49 6.48
CA GLU A 331 -21.03 -12.76 5.42
C GLU A 331 -21.86 -11.59 5.99
N GLU A 332 -22.56 -11.81 7.10
CA GLU A 332 -23.35 -10.79 7.80
C GLU A 332 -22.51 -9.57 8.22
N THR A 333 -21.28 -9.81 8.71
CA THR A 333 -20.34 -8.73 9.07
C THR A 333 -19.87 -7.99 7.83
N MET A 334 -19.57 -8.71 6.75
CA MET A 334 -19.19 -8.10 5.49
C MET A 334 -20.33 -7.28 4.87
N ASP A 335 -21.58 -7.69 5.03
CA ASP A 335 -22.74 -6.95 4.55
C ASP A 335 -22.93 -5.64 5.35
N ALA A 336 -22.74 -5.68 6.67
CA ALA A 336 -22.76 -4.48 7.50
C ALA A 336 -21.66 -3.49 7.11
N ILE A 337 -20.42 -3.96 6.94
CA ILE A 337 -19.31 -3.12 6.44
C ILE A 337 -19.69 -2.50 5.09
N GLY A 338 -20.28 -3.29 4.17
CA GLY A 338 -20.72 -2.77 2.88
C GLY A 338 -21.74 -1.63 3.00
N ALA A 339 -22.72 -1.76 3.89
CA ALA A 339 -23.71 -0.70 4.13
C ALA A 339 -23.08 0.57 4.73
N ASP A 340 -22.16 0.42 5.67
CA ASP A 340 -21.43 1.55 6.28
C ASP A 340 -20.58 2.29 5.23
N LEU A 341 -19.97 1.55 4.28
CA LEU A 341 -19.22 2.14 3.18
C LEU A 341 -20.10 2.93 2.21
N GLU A 342 -21.32 2.47 1.91
CA GLU A 342 -22.25 3.25 1.08
C GLU A 342 -22.61 4.58 1.75
N GLN A 343 -22.82 4.59 3.07
CA GLN A 343 -23.05 5.82 3.83
C GLN A 343 -21.81 6.73 3.83
N LEU A 344 -20.61 6.15 3.94
CA LEU A 344 -19.35 6.88 3.83
C LEU A 344 -19.22 7.56 2.47
N TYR A 345 -19.47 6.84 1.38
CA TYR A 345 -19.44 7.40 0.03
C TYR A 345 -20.42 8.56 -0.12
N ASP A 346 -21.66 8.39 0.31
CA ASP A 346 -22.66 9.46 0.22
C ASP A 346 -22.25 10.69 1.05
N THR A 347 -21.56 10.49 2.18
CA THR A 347 -21.04 11.58 3.02
C THR A 347 -19.89 12.33 2.33
N LEU A 348 -18.97 11.62 1.69
CA LEU A 348 -17.89 12.20 0.91
C LEU A 348 -18.41 12.99 -0.30
N ASP A 349 -19.37 12.40 -1.03
CA ASP A 349 -20.02 13.02 -2.19
C ASP A 349 -20.74 14.33 -1.79
N SER A 350 -21.38 14.37 -0.62
CA SER A 350 -22.06 15.57 -0.09
C SER A 350 -21.13 16.76 0.16
N ARG A 351 -19.82 16.51 0.23
CA ARG A 351 -18.77 17.53 0.42
C ARG A 351 -17.91 17.75 -0.81
N GLU A 352 -18.31 17.23 -1.97
CA GLU A 352 -17.54 17.29 -3.22
C GLU A 352 -16.16 16.58 -3.12
N LEU A 353 -15.99 15.71 -2.12
CA LEU A 353 -14.80 14.90 -1.87
C LEU A 353 -15.02 13.44 -2.24
N SER A 354 -15.73 13.20 -3.35
CA SER A 354 -16.10 11.87 -3.83
C SER A 354 -14.90 10.92 -3.82
N ALA A 355 -15.07 9.69 -3.32
CA ALA A 355 -13.98 8.72 -3.22
C ALA A 355 -13.34 8.47 -4.59
N GLY A 356 -12.01 8.41 -4.64
CA GLY A 356 -11.25 8.30 -5.88
C GLY A 356 -11.18 9.58 -6.72
N SER A 357 -11.82 10.68 -6.33
CA SER A 357 -11.60 11.97 -7.00
C SER A 357 -10.16 12.48 -6.78
N PRO A 358 -9.63 13.36 -7.65
CA PRO A 358 -8.32 13.97 -7.43
C PRO A 358 -8.19 14.66 -6.07
N LEU A 359 -9.26 15.33 -5.60
CA LEU A 359 -9.27 16.02 -4.31
C LEU A 359 -9.25 15.05 -3.13
N ALA A 360 -10.10 14.00 -3.17
CA ALA A 360 -10.10 12.97 -2.14
C ALA A 360 -8.74 12.27 -2.05
N ARG A 361 -8.14 11.91 -3.19
CA ARG A 361 -6.82 11.26 -3.19
C ARG A 361 -5.73 12.12 -2.57
N ARG A 362 -5.77 13.44 -2.78
CA ARG A 362 -4.86 14.39 -2.14
C ARG A 362 -5.14 14.50 -0.64
N LEU A 363 -6.40 14.61 -0.24
CA LEU A 363 -6.80 14.75 1.17
C LEU A 363 -6.47 13.50 1.99
N PHE A 364 -6.62 12.30 1.43
CA PHE A 364 -6.36 11.03 2.11
C PHE A 364 -4.97 10.46 1.76
N SER A 365 -4.02 11.29 1.30
CA SER A 365 -2.64 10.86 1.00
C SER A 365 -1.72 10.88 2.22
#